data_AF-A0A1I2V6Y6-F1
#
_entry.id   AF-A0A1I2V6Y6-F1
#
_cell.length_a   1.000
_cell.length_b   1.000
_cell.length_c   1.000
_cell.angle_alpha   90.00
_cell.angle_beta   90.00
_cell.angle_gamma   90.00
#
_symmetry.space_group_name_H-M   'P 1'
#
loop_
_entity.id
_entity.type
_entity.pdbx_description
1 polymer ?
#
loop_
_entity_poly.entity_id
_entity_poly.type
_entity_poly.pdbx_seq_one_letter_code
_entity_poly.pdbx_strand_id
1 'polypeptide(L)'
;MSTNSLPDSYRQLPVEVQQVLRSAEMLDGIGFLFPEDDKQEVRVLSFALSCGLLAEASITIIDSLFDDVCRLQDVRSDDPDLREIIAEDTAVLRWLPERFAHRYDSHFARQFLVATVDLVAAISNSWRNCPTVAHELALHVLLDQTEVLSESLQEVTQYLEAGWRGTLEDCLFEDLDFRLLYDPGMDGIEDNPEPEMGMAPLRFESWFQPFNPSRHPVPFARHDT
;
A
#
# COMPACT_ATOMS: atom_id res chain seq x y z
N MET A 1 -13.36 21.09 -14.33
CA MET A 1 -13.35 20.94 -12.86
C MET A 1 -14.77 20.61 -12.45
N SER A 2 -15.16 19.35 -12.63
CA SER A 2 -16.50 18.89 -12.28
C SER A 2 -16.50 18.60 -10.79
N THR A 3 -17.31 19.35 -10.04
CA THR A 3 -17.71 18.98 -8.68
C THR A 3 -18.49 17.68 -8.79
N ASN A 4 -17.85 16.54 -8.51
CA ASN A 4 -18.45 15.22 -8.58
C ASN A 4 -19.34 15.02 -7.36
N SER A 5 -20.51 15.67 -7.37
CA SER A 5 -21.50 15.44 -6.32
C SER A 5 -21.96 13.99 -6.45
N LEU A 6 -21.86 13.21 -5.35
CA LEU A 6 -22.37 11.83 -5.29
C LEU A 6 -23.75 11.74 -5.96
N PRO A 7 -23.99 10.73 -6.83
CA PRO A 7 -25.29 10.48 -7.43
C PRO A 7 -26.44 10.57 -6.42
N ASP A 8 -27.60 11.12 -6.82
CA ASP A 8 -28.75 11.28 -5.94
C ASP A 8 -29.21 9.95 -5.29
N SER A 9 -28.94 8.82 -5.95
CA SER A 9 -29.16 7.46 -5.43
C SER A 9 -28.32 7.15 -4.18
N TYR A 10 -27.12 7.74 -4.03
CA TYR A 10 -26.22 7.48 -2.90
C TYR A 10 -26.61 8.25 -1.63
N ARG A 11 -27.49 9.27 -1.73
CA ARG A 11 -27.96 10.02 -0.55
C ARG A 11 -28.87 9.21 0.39
N GLN A 12 -29.38 8.07 -0.08
CA GLN A 12 -30.21 7.17 0.73
C GLN A 12 -29.38 6.08 1.44
N LEU A 13 -28.08 5.98 1.13
CA LEU A 13 -27.19 5.01 1.75
C LEU A 13 -26.94 5.37 3.23
N PRO A 14 -26.52 4.39 4.06
CA PRO A 14 -26.12 4.67 5.44
C PRO A 14 -25.01 5.73 5.54
N VAL A 15 -24.93 6.42 6.68
CA VAL A 15 -24.00 7.54 6.87
C VAL A 15 -22.55 7.09 6.73
N GLU A 16 -22.22 5.91 7.24
CA GLU A 16 -20.88 5.31 7.16
C GLU A 16 -20.47 5.06 5.69
N VAL A 17 -21.38 4.52 4.88
CA VAL A 17 -21.19 4.33 3.44
C VAL A 17 -20.98 5.66 2.72
N GLN A 18 -21.75 6.69 3.06
CA GLN A 18 -21.56 8.03 2.50
C GLN A 18 -20.24 8.68 2.90
N GLN A 19 -19.72 8.38 4.10
CA GLN A 19 -18.41 8.87 4.54
C GLN A 19 -17.29 8.25 3.71
N VAL A 20 -17.27 6.92 3.59
CA VAL A 20 -16.28 6.21 2.76
C VAL A 20 -16.32 6.68 1.31
N LEU A 21 -17.51 6.87 0.74
CA LEU A 21 -17.64 7.39 -0.63
C LEU A 21 -17.05 8.80 -0.82
N ARG A 22 -17.14 9.67 0.18
CA ARG A 22 -16.48 10.99 0.12
C ARG A 22 -14.97 10.87 0.15
N SER A 23 -14.44 9.93 0.92
CA SER A 23 -12.99 9.70 1.02
C SER A 23 -12.40 9.21 -0.31
N ALA A 24 -13.21 8.56 -1.16
CA ALA A 24 -12.78 8.17 -2.51
C ALA A 24 -12.37 9.37 -3.38
N GLU A 25 -12.92 10.56 -3.15
CA GLU A 25 -12.54 11.80 -3.85
C GLU A 25 -11.08 12.22 -3.56
N MET A 26 -10.46 11.67 -2.52
CA MET A 26 -9.04 11.91 -2.22
C MET A 26 -8.09 11.15 -3.15
N LEU A 27 -8.61 10.18 -3.92
CA LEU A 27 -7.84 9.28 -4.79
C LEU A 27 -8.11 9.51 -6.28
N ASP A 28 -8.26 10.78 -6.69
CA ASP A 28 -8.47 11.17 -8.09
C ASP A 28 -7.38 10.65 -9.04
N GLY A 29 -6.16 10.45 -8.55
CA GLY A 29 -5.01 9.98 -9.33
C GLY A 29 -5.18 8.59 -9.94
N ILE A 30 -5.99 7.72 -9.32
CA ILE A 30 -6.35 6.39 -9.84
C ILE A 30 -7.72 6.38 -10.51
N GLY A 31 -8.34 7.54 -10.74
CA GLY A 31 -9.71 7.58 -11.22
C GLY A 31 -9.90 7.07 -12.66
N PHE A 32 -8.86 7.06 -13.48
CA PHE A 32 -8.95 6.42 -14.80
C PHE A 32 -9.05 4.88 -14.72
N LEU A 33 -8.78 4.28 -13.56
CA LEU A 33 -8.99 2.84 -13.32
C LEU A 33 -10.49 2.52 -13.10
N PHE A 34 -11.35 3.54 -12.97
CA PHE A 34 -12.80 3.37 -12.96
C PHE A 34 -13.28 2.96 -14.37
N PRO A 35 -13.94 1.80 -14.54
CA PRO A 35 -14.54 1.46 -15.82
C PRO A 35 -15.76 2.37 -16.07
N GLU A 36 -15.57 3.45 -16.84
CA GLU A 36 -16.65 4.39 -17.22
C GLU A 36 -17.78 3.69 -18.02
N ASP A 37 -17.46 2.57 -18.66
CA ASP A 37 -18.37 1.80 -19.52
C ASP A 37 -19.18 0.73 -18.77
N ASP A 38 -18.91 0.49 -17.47
CA ASP A 38 -19.62 -0.54 -16.72
C ASP A 38 -20.99 -0.03 -16.27
N LYS A 39 -22.04 -0.46 -16.98
CA LYS A 39 -23.42 0.00 -16.77
C LYS A 39 -24.06 -0.56 -15.49
N GLN A 40 -23.33 -1.37 -14.72
CA GLN A 40 -23.85 -1.98 -13.51
C GLN A 40 -23.53 -1.09 -12.30
N GLU A 41 -24.53 -0.32 -11.85
CA GLU A 41 -24.40 0.62 -10.72
C GLU A 41 -23.77 0.01 -9.46
N VAL A 42 -23.97 -1.29 -9.23
CA VAL A 42 -23.39 -2.03 -8.09
C VAL A 42 -21.86 -2.14 -8.19
N ARG A 43 -21.31 -2.39 -9.39
CA ARG A 43 -19.85 -2.47 -9.61
C ARG A 43 -19.19 -1.13 -9.38
N VAL A 44 -19.78 -0.08 -9.93
CA VAL A 44 -19.34 1.30 -9.76
C VAL A 44 -19.35 1.68 -8.28
N LEU A 45 -20.43 1.34 -7.55
CA LEU A 45 -20.52 1.59 -6.11
C LEU A 45 -19.45 0.81 -5.32
N SER A 46 -19.31 -0.49 -5.57
CA SER A 46 -18.30 -1.32 -4.89
C SER A 46 -16.90 -0.76 -5.08
N PHE A 47 -16.53 -0.43 -6.31
CA PHE A 47 -15.20 0.08 -6.61
C PHE A 47 -14.98 1.45 -5.96
N ALA A 48 -15.96 2.35 -6.01
CA ALA A 48 -15.89 3.65 -5.32
C ALA A 48 -15.71 3.47 -3.80
N LEU A 49 -16.39 2.48 -3.19
CA LEU A 49 -16.19 2.14 -1.78
C LEU A 49 -14.79 1.56 -1.52
N SER A 50 -14.26 0.70 -2.39
CA SER A 50 -12.90 0.19 -2.29
C SER A 50 -11.86 1.33 -2.33
N CYS A 51 -12.03 2.32 -3.21
CA CYS A 51 -11.18 3.52 -3.24
C CYS A 51 -11.35 4.37 -1.97
N GLY A 52 -12.58 4.52 -1.47
CA GLY A 52 -12.84 5.22 -0.23
C GLY A 52 -12.16 4.58 0.98
N LEU A 53 -12.23 3.26 1.08
CA LEU A 53 -11.54 2.48 2.11
C LEU A 53 -10.03 2.61 1.97
N LEU A 54 -9.50 2.57 0.74
CA LEU A 54 -8.08 2.76 0.46
C LEU A 54 -7.59 4.14 0.92
N ALA A 55 -8.42 5.18 0.74
CA ALA A 55 -8.13 6.53 1.20
C ALA A 55 -8.05 6.60 2.74
N GLU A 56 -9.03 6.02 3.44
CA GLU A 56 -9.04 5.95 4.91
C GLU A 56 -7.85 5.14 5.46
N ALA A 57 -7.54 4.01 4.84
CA ALA A 57 -6.39 3.20 5.18
C ALA A 57 -5.07 3.96 4.94
N SER A 58 -5.00 4.81 3.90
CA SER A 58 -3.82 5.61 3.60
C SER A 58 -3.51 6.67 4.67
N ILE A 59 -4.54 7.25 5.29
CA ILE A 59 -4.38 8.16 6.42
C ILE A 59 -3.83 7.38 7.63
N THR A 60 -4.47 6.25 7.91
CA THR A 60 -4.14 5.40 9.07
C THR A 60 -2.71 4.85 9.00
N ILE A 61 -2.28 4.37 7.83
CA ILE A 61 -0.93 3.80 7.65
C ILE A 61 0.16 4.86 7.78
N ILE A 62 -0.08 6.08 7.30
CA ILE A 62 0.89 7.18 7.42
C ILE A 62 1.08 7.57 8.89
N ASP A 63 -0.02 7.77 9.62
CA ASP A 63 0.04 8.09 11.05
C ASP A 63 0.74 6.98 11.84
N SER A 64 0.39 5.72 11.55
CA SER A 64 1.00 4.56 12.19
C SER A 64 2.49 4.40 11.86
N LEU A 65 2.94 4.78 10.66
CA LEU A 65 4.36 4.79 10.30
C LEU A 65 5.15 5.89 11.01
N PHE A 66 4.54 7.05 11.31
CA PHE A 66 5.17 8.04 12.18
C PHE A 66 5.39 7.48 13.59
N ASP A 67 4.40 6.75 14.12
CA ASP A 67 4.52 6.07 15.42
C ASP A 67 5.62 4.99 15.39
N ASP A 68 5.69 4.17 14.33
CA ASP A 68 6.74 3.17 14.13
C ASP A 68 8.15 3.81 14.10
N VAL A 69 8.30 4.93 13.38
CA VAL A 69 9.56 5.69 13.34
C VAL A 69 9.94 6.20 14.73
N CYS A 70 8.97 6.74 15.49
CA CYS A 70 9.21 7.22 16.85
C CYS A 70 9.57 6.07 17.79
N ARG A 71 8.89 4.93 17.67
CA ARG A 71 9.14 3.73 18.49
C ARG A 71 10.57 3.22 18.32
N LEU A 72 11.09 3.29 17.10
CA LEU A 72 12.43 2.80 16.74
C LEU A 72 13.54 3.84 16.91
N GLN A 73 13.24 5.10 17.24
CA GLN A 73 14.24 6.17 17.28
C GLN A 73 15.42 5.89 18.23
N ASP A 74 15.15 5.26 19.37
CA ASP A 74 16.16 4.93 20.39
C ASP A 74 16.62 3.46 20.35
N VAL A 75 16.07 2.67 19.41
CA VAL A 75 16.45 1.25 19.21
C VAL A 75 17.68 1.20 18.31
N ARG A 76 18.70 0.48 18.74
CA ARG A 76 19.93 0.32 17.94
C ARG A 76 19.68 -0.64 16.77
N SER A 77 20.30 -0.39 15.63
CA SER A 77 20.20 -1.29 14.47
C SER A 77 20.73 -2.70 14.73
N ASP A 78 21.60 -2.87 15.73
CA ASP A 78 22.17 -4.16 16.17
C ASP A 78 21.53 -4.71 17.45
N ASP A 79 20.35 -4.20 17.82
CA ASP A 79 19.61 -4.67 18.98
C ASP A 79 19.16 -6.13 18.76
N PRO A 80 19.50 -7.08 19.66
CA PRO A 80 19.14 -8.48 19.51
C PRO A 80 17.62 -8.71 19.53
N ASP A 81 16.86 -7.80 20.13
CA ASP A 81 15.42 -7.90 20.30
C ASP A 81 14.66 -7.15 19.18
N LEU A 82 15.35 -6.58 18.19
CA LEU A 82 14.74 -5.79 17.12
C LEU A 82 13.60 -6.54 16.42
N ARG A 83 13.75 -7.84 16.13
CA ARG A 83 12.69 -8.64 15.52
C ARG A 83 11.42 -8.69 16.38
N GLU A 84 11.56 -8.84 17.69
CA GLU A 84 10.43 -8.88 18.62
C GLU A 84 9.78 -7.49 18.74
N ILE A 85 10.60 -6.43 18.81
CA ILE A 85 10.12 -5.03 18.79
C ILE A 85 9.31 -4.76 17.53
N ILE A 86 9.76 -5.20 16.35
CA ILE A 86 8.98 -5.07 15.12
C ILE A 86 7.65 -5.81 15.24
N ALA A 87 7.65 -7.08 15.64
CA ALA A 87 6.44 -7.89 15.68
C ALA A 87 5.38 -7.35 16.65
N GLU A 88 5.79 -6.90 17.83
CA GLU A 88 4.88 -6.57 18.94
C GLU A 88 4.62 -5.07 19.09
N ASP A 89 5.60 -4.21 18.77
CA ASP A 89 5.54 -2.79 19.09
C ASP A 89 5.41 -1.86 17.86
N THR A 90 5.41 -2.42 16.64
CA THR A 90 5.15 -1.63 15.42
C THR A 90 3.80 -1.98 14.81
N ALA A 91 3.11 -0.98 14.28
CA ALA A 91 1.77 -1.13 13.71
C ALA A 91 1.83 -1.52 12.24
N VAL A 92 2.80 -0.98 11.48
CA VAL A 92 2.90 -1.16 10.02
C VAL A 92 4.06 -2.08 9.66
N LEU A 93 5.24 -1.89 10.26
CA LEU A 93 6.43 -2.69 9.90
C LEU A 93 6.26 -4.19 10.18
N ARG A 94 5.40 -4.56 11.14
CA ARG A 94 5.01 -5.97 11.41
C ARG A 94 4.32 -6.68 10.24
N TRP A 95 3.79 -5.94 9.27
CA TRP A 95 3.14 -6.49 8.06
C TRP A 95 4.10 -6.72 6.91
N LEU A 96 5.36 -6.30 7.06
CA LEU A 96 6.40 -6.57 6.08
C LEU A 96 6.92 -8.02 6.22
N PRO A 97 7.66 -8.54 5.22
CA PRO A 97 8.11 -9.93 5.26
C PRO A 97 8.99 -10.23 6.49
N GLU A 98 8.45 -11.02 7.42
CA GLU A 98 9.00 -11.23 8.78
C GLU A 98 10.47 -11.66 8.79
N ARG A 99 10.92 -12.39 7.76
CA ARG A 99 12.32 -12.84 7.65
C ARG A 99 13.34 -11.70 7.69
N PHE A 100 12.96 -10.50 7.24
CA PHE A 100 13.81 -9.31 7.25
C PHE A 100 13.55 -8.39 8.44
N ALA A 101 12.70 -8.76 9.41
CA ALA A 101 12.37 -7.93 10.57
C ALA A 101 13.59 -7.45 11.36
N HIS A 102 14.64 -8.28 11.42
CA HIS A 102 15.94 -7.94 12.03
C HIS A 102 16.72 -6.83 11.29
N ARG A 103 16.23 -6.34 10.15
CA ARG A 103 16.82 -5.27 9.35
C ARG A 103 15.94 -4.01 9.29
N TYR A 104 14.75 -4.02 9.87
CA TYR A 104 13.84 -2.87 9.88
C TYR A 104 14.21 -1.89 10.98
N ASP A 105 15.40 -1.33 10.91
CA ASP A 105 15.86 -0.34 11.88
C ASP A 105 15.20 1.04 11.69
N SER A 106 15.57 1.98 12.55
CA SER A 106 15.07 3.37 12.49
C SER A 106 15.32 4.04 11.13
N HIS A 107 16.40 3.70 10.42
CA HIS A 107 16.68 4.25 9.09
C HIS A 107 15.76 3.64 8.03
N PHE A 108 15.62 2.32 8.03
CA PHE A 108 14.65 1.63 7.18
C PHE A 108 13.24 2.19 7.36
N ALA A 109 12.78 2.36 8.61
CA ALA A 109 11.45 2.88 8.93
C ALA A 109 11.22 4.27 8.32
N ARG A 110 12.21 5.19 8.41
CA ARG A 110 12.11 6.51 7.77
C ARG A 110 12.06 6.43 6.25
N GLN A 111 12.88 5.58 5.63
CA GLN A 111 12.85 5.41 4.17
C GLN A 111 11.52 4.81 3.71
N PHE A 112 11.00 3.83 4.45
CA PHE A 112 9.72 3.18 4.16
C PHE A 112 8.53 4.13 4.35
N LEU A 113 8.55 4.97 5.39
CA LEU A 113 7.57 6.06 5.56
C LEU A 113 7.58 7.00 4.34
N VAL A 114 8.76 7.42 3.89
CA VAL A 114 8.85 8.33 2.74
C VAL A 114 8.40 7.65 1.43
N ALA A 115 8.71 6.37 1.22
CA ALA A 115 8.19 5.60 0.09
C ALA A 115 6.66 5.46 0.15
N THR A 116 6.10 5.25 1.35
CA THR A 116 4.65 5.16 1.56
C THR A 116 3.97 6.50 1.28
N VAL A 117 4.53 7.62 1.75
CA VAL A 117 4.02 8.97 1.45
C VAL A 117 4.08 9.26 -0.06
N ASP A 118 5.15 8.86 -0.74
CA ASP A 118 5.30 9.01 -2.19
C ASP A 118 4.26 8.18 -2.96
N LEU A 119 4.01 6.94 -2.53
CA LEU A 119 2.94 6.08 -3.05
C LEU A 119 1.56 6.72 -2.85
N VAL A 120 1.24 7.18 -1.64
CA VAL A 120 -0.05 7.81 -1.32
C VAL A 120 -0.25 9.07 -2.16
N ALA A 121 0.79 9.89 -2.30
CA ALA A 121 0.74 11.07 -3.18
C ALA A 121 0.47 10.70 -4.65
N ALA A 122 1.00 9.57 -5.13
CA ALA A 122 0.77 9.08 -6.49
C ALA A 122 -0.68 8.61 -6.70
N ILE A 123 -1.24 7.79 -5.80
CA ILE A 123 -2.65 7.36 -5.89
C ILE A 123 -3.62 8.55 -5.76
N SER A 124 -3.25 9.59 -5.00
CA SER A 124 -4.09 10.78 -4.84
C SER A 124 -4.13 11.70 -6.06
N ASN A 125 -3.02 11.86 -6.78
CA ASN A 125 -2.91 12.94 -7.77
C ASN A 125 -2.66 12.47 -9.21
N SER A 126 -1.68 11.58 -9.40
CA SER A 126 -1.24 11.17 -10.73
C SER A 126 -0.59 9.82 -10.59
N TRP A 127 -1.40 8.77 -10.76
CA TRP A 127 -0.92 7.42 -10.59
C TRP A 127 0.25 7.13 -11.52
N ARG A 128 1.23 6.44 -10.95
CA ARG A 128 2.39 5.88 -11.63
C ARG A 128 2.70 4.55 -10.97
N ASN A 129 3.16 3.60 -11.77
CA ASN A 129 3.52 2.29 -11.25
C ASN A 129 4.61 2.40 -10.17
N CYS A 130 4.59 1.47 -9.22
CA CYS A 130 5.51 1.47 -8.09
C CYS A 130 6.97 1.55 -8.58
N PRO A 131 7.77 2.54 -8.12
CA PRO A 131 9.12 2.73 -8.62
C PRO A 131 10.13 1.71 -8.06
N THR A 132 9.85 1.10 -6.91
CA THR A 132 10.76 0.21 -6.18
C THR A 132 9.96 -0.88 -5.43
N VAL A 133 10.62 -1.96 -5.00
CA VAL A 133 10.00 -3.02 -4.18
C VAL A 133 9.41 -2.45 -2.89
N ALA A 134 10.05 -1.47 -2.26
CA ALA A 134 9.51 -0.81 -1.07
C ALA A 134 8.15 -0.14 -1.32
N HIS A 135 7.89 0.39 -2.51
CA HIS A 135 6.59 0.95 -2.87
C HIS A 135 5.55 -0.16 -3.12
N GLU A 136 5.96 -1.30 -3.69
CA GLU A 136 5.08 -2.45 -3.85
C GLU A 136 4.69 -3.06 -2.50
N LEU A 137 5.65 -3.20 -1.59
CA LEU A 137 5.42 -3.62 -0.21
C LEU A 137 4.50 -2.63 0.53
N ALA A 138 4.73 -1.32 0.39
CA ALA A 138 3.85 -0.30 0.98
C ALA A 138 2.43 -0.39 0.43
N LEU A 139 2.26 -0.61 -0.88
CA LEU A 139 0.95 -0.81 -1.50
C LEU A 139 0.29 -2.09 -1.01
N HIS A 140 1.05 -3.17 -0.87
CA HIS A 140 0.53 -4.44 -0.36
C HIS A 140 0.02 -4.31 1.08
N VAL A 141 0.83 -3.70 1.96
CA VAL A 141 0.41 -3.44 3.36
C VAL A 141 -0.80 -2.50 3.40
N LEU A 142 -0.84 -1.49 2.53
CA LEU A 142 -2.00 -0.59 2.42
C LEU A 142 -3.27 -1.36 2.02
N LEU A 143 -3.19 -2.31 1.08
CA LEU A 143 -4.33 -3.16 0.71
C LEU A 143 -4.74 -4.11 1.84
N ASP A 144 -3.79 -4.67 2.60
CA ASP A 144 -4.08 -5.46 3.81
C ASP A 144 -4.83 -4.63 4.86
N GLN A 145 -4.38 -3.40 5.12
CA GLN A 145 -5.09 -2.49 6.03
C GLN A 145 -6.46 -2.10 5.50
N THR A 146 -6.60 -1.93 4.18
CA THR A 146 -7.88 -1.64 3.54
C THR A 146 -8.86 -2.80 3.72
N GLU A 147 -8.38 -4.03 3.60
CA GLU A 147 -9.19 -5.24 3.82
C GLU A 147 -9.64 -5.36 5.26
N VAL A 148 -8.73 -5.20 6.23
CA VAL A 148 -9.06 -5.18 7.67
C VAL A 148 -10.09 -4.10 7.99
N LEU A 149 -9.91 -2.88 7.45
CA LEU A 149 -10.88 -1.80 7.62
C LEU A 149 -12.25 -2.19 7.04
N SER A 150 -12.28 -2.78 5.84
CA SER A 150 -13.51 -3.21 5.18
C SER A 150 -14.29 -4.26 5.99
N GLU A 151 -13.60 -5.17 6.68
CA GLU A 151 -14.21 -6.18 7.53
C GLU A 151 -14.76 -5.59 8.83
N SER A 152 -14.17 -4.49 9.31
CA SER A 152 -14.63 -3.79 10.52
C SER A 152 -15.89 -2.95 10.27
N LEU A 153 -16.15 -2.51 9.04
CA LEU A 153 -17.25 -1.63 8.66
C LEU A 153 -18.39 -2.42 7.99
N GLN A 154 -19.17 -3.14 8.79
CA GLN A 154 -20.23 -4.04 8.29
C GLN A 154 -21.25 -3.36 7.37
N GLU A 155 -21.55 -2.08 7.60
CA GLU A 155 -22.49 -1.35 6.73
C GLU A 155 -21.91 -1.12 5.33
N VAL A 156 -20.59 -1.02 5.20
CA VAL A 156 -19.86 -0.86 3.93
C VAL A 156 -19.63 -2.21 3.26
N THR A 157 -19.23 -3.24 4.02
CA THR A 157 -18.85 -4.56 3.48
C THR A 157 -19.93 -5.17 2.58
N GLN A 158 -21.21 -4.99 2.92
CA GLN A 158 -22.34 -5.55 2.17
C GLN A 158 -22.48 -5.00 0.73
N TYR A 159 -21.86 -3.85 0.44
CA TYR A 159 -21.86 -3.21 -0.88
C TYR A 159 -20.61 -3.51 -1.69
N LEU A 160 -19.63 -4.22 -1.11
CA LEU A 160 -18.42 -4.64 -1.81
C LEU A 160 -18.68 -5.93 -2.59
N GLU A 161 -18.19 -5.98 -3.83
CA GLU A 161 -18.17 -7.20 -4.62
C GLU A 161 -17.21 -8.23 -4.04
N ALA A 162 -17.55 -9.51 -4.18
CA ALA A 162 -16.60 -10.57 -3.91
C ALA A 162 -15.37 -10.40 -4.81
N GLY A 163 -14.18 -10.34 -4.21
CA GLY A 163 -12.92 -10.15 -4.93
C GLY A 163 -12.57 -8.69 -5.25
N TRP A 164 -13.24 -7.70 -4.65
CA TRP A 164 -12.92 -6.27 -4.83
C TRP A 164 -11.42 -5.97 -4.65
N ARG A 165 -10.76 -6.64 -3.71
CA ARG A 165 -9.33 -6.50 -3.46
C ARG A 165 -8.50 -6.94 -4.67
N GLY A 166 -8.83 -8.09 -5.26
CA GLY A 166 -8.15 -8.59 -6.46
C GLY A 166 -8.26 -7.62 -7.63
N THR A 167 -9.42 -6.97 -7.79
CA THR A 167 -9.59 -5.90 -8.78
C THR A 167 -8.63 -4.73 -8.55
N LEU A 168 -8.42 -4.31 -7.29
CA LEU A 168 -7.44 -3.27 -7.00
C LEU A 168 -6.00 -3.74 -7.26
N GLU A 169 -5.68 -4.99 -6.91
CA GLU A 169 -4.36 -5.56 -7.17
C GLU A 169 -4.03 -5.59 -8.66
N ASP A 170 -4.96 -6.08 -9.49
CA ASP A 170 -4.82 -6.13 -10.96
C ASP A 170 -4.66 -4.72 -11.57
N CYS A 171 -5.20 -3.69 -10.92
CA CYS A 171 -5.12 -2.30 -11.38
C CYS A 171 -3.86 -1.58 -10.92
N LEU A 172 -3.35 -1.88 -9.73
CA LEU A 172 -2.30 -1.10 -9.06
C LEU A 172 -0.92 -1.77 -9.12
N PHE A 173 -0.84 -3.07 -9.37
CA PHE A 173 0.44 -3.77 -9.54
C PHE A 173 0.74 -4.09 -11.00
N GLU A 174 2.00 -3.97 -11.39
CA GLU A 174 2.47 -4.46 -12.71
C GLU A 174 2.73 -5.97 -12.68
N ASP A 175 3.26 -6.46 -11.55
CA ASP A 175 3.51 -7.86 -11.24
C ASP A 175 3.39 -8.07 -9.72
N LEU A 176 3.55 -9.31 -9.27
CA LEU A 176 3.40 -9.69 -7.87
C LEU A 176 4.65 -10.39 -7.33
N ASP A 177 5.82 -10.10 -7.91
CA ASP A 177 7.07 -10.79 -7.56
C ASP A 177 7.48 -10.55 -6.10
N PHE A 178 7.17 -9.37 -5.56
CA PHE A 178 7.40 -9.05 -4.16
C PHE A 178 6.73 -10.04 -3.19
N ARG A 179 5.66 -10.75 -3.61
CA ARG A 179 4.99 -11.76 -2.79
C ARG A 179 5.90 -12.94 -2.45
N LEU A 180 6.91 -13.22 -3.27
CA LEU A 180 7.88 -14.27 -3.02
C LEU A 180 8.68 -14.00 -1.73
N LEU A 181 8.81 -12.73 -1.31
CA LEU A 181 9.44 -12.36 -0.03
C LEU A 181 8.63 -12.86 1.18
N TYR A 182 7.32 -13.06 1.03
CA TYR A 182 6.44 -13.57 2.08
C TYR A 182 6.40 -15.11 2.14
N ASP A 183 6.71 -15.80 1.04
CA ASP A 183 6.62 -17.27 0.96
C ASP A 183 7.84 -17.97 1.58
N PRO A 184 7.70 -18.70 2.71
CA PRO A 184 8.82 -19.43 3.32
C PRO A 184 9.45 -20.50 2.41
N GLY A 185 8.71 -21.01 1.41
CA GLY A 185 9.22 -21.95 0.42
C GLY A 185 10.17 -21.34 -0.60
N MET A 186 10.20 -20.01 -0.69
CA MET A 186 11.06 -19.22 -1.59
C MET A 186 12.23 -18.56 -0.84
N ASP A 187 12.62 -19.11 0.32
CA ASP A 187 13.81 -18.66 1.06
C ASP A 187 15.08 -18.75 0.21
N GLY A 188 15.86 -17.66 0.18
CA GLY A 188 17.04 -17.50 -0.65
C GLY A 188 16.79 -17.00 -2.08
N ILE A 189 15.55 -16.67 -2.48
CA ILE A 189 15.29 -16.05 -3.78
C ILE A 189 15.99 -14.70 -3.92
N GLU A 190 16.11 -13.97 -2.82
CA GLU A 190 16.83 -12.70 -2.70
C GLU A 190 18.35 -12.85 -2.82
N ASP A 191 18.91 -14.06 -2.68
CA ASP A 191 20.36 -14.25 -2.80
C ASP A 191 20.83 -14.24 -4.26
N ASN A 192 19.91 -14.38 -5.21
CA ASN A 192 20.24 -14.37 -6.62
C ASN A 192 20.75 -12.99 -7.05
N PRO A 193 22.02 -12.86 -7.49
CA PRO A 193 22.60 -11.57 -7.84
C PRO A 193 22.01 -10.97 -9.11
N GLU A 194 21.43 -11.80 -9.99
CA GLU A 194 20.78 -11.37 -11.21
C GLU A 194 19.34 -11.89 -11.18
N PRO A 195 18.32 -11.04 -11.00
CA PRO A 195 16.94 -11.49 -11.09
C PRO A 195 16.72 -12.15 -12.45
N GLU A 196 15.92 -13.21 -12.49
CA GLU A 196 15.58 -13.82 -13.78
C GLU A 196 14.92 -12.79 -14.69
N MET A 197 15.03 -12.98 -15.99
CA MET A 197 14.56 -12.00 -16.96
C MET A 197 13.07 -11.69 -16.75
N GLY A 198 12.77 -10.45 -16.37
CA GLY A 198 11.40 -10.00 -16.10
C GLY A 198 10.99 -10.03 -14.63
N MET A 199 11.87 -10.47 -13.71
CA MET A 199 11.61 -10.41 -12.27
C MET A 199 12.14 -9.13 -11.61
N ALA A 200 11.44 -8.69 -10.56
CA ALA A 200 11.89 -7.61 -9.68
C ALA A 200 13.20 -7.97 -8.93
N PRO A 201 14.09 -7.01 -8.65
CA PRO A 201 15.27 -7.21 -7.79
C PRO A 201 14.86 -7.35 -6.32
N LEU A 202 14.62 -8.59 -5.88
CA LEU A 202 14.10 -8.91 -4.54
C LEU A 202 15.13 -8.78 -3.39
N ARG A 203 16.39 -8.47 -3.70
CA ARG A 203 17.44 -8.17 -2.71
C ARG A 203 17.02 -7.06 -1.77
N PHE A 204 17.19 -7.26 -0.47
CA PHE A 204 16.87 -6.26 0.53
C PHE A 204 17.57 -4.91 0.24
N GLU A 205 18.84 -4.94 -0.16
CA GLU A 205 19.62 -3.74 -0.52
C GLU A 205 19.05 -2.99 -1.73
N SER A 206 18.25 -3.67 -2.56
CA SER A 206 17.63 -3.11 -3.76
C SER A 206 16.21 -2.61 -3.53
N TRP A 207 15.60 -2.80 -2.34
CA TRP A 207 14.18 -2.45 -2.14
C TRP A 207 13.85 -0.97 -2.36
N PHE A 208 14.83 -0.10 -2.13
CA PHE A 208 14.72 1.36 -2.32
C PHE A 208 15.37 1.84 -3.62
N GLN A 209 15.83 0.92 -4.47
CA GLN A 209 16.40 1.25 -5.77
C GLN A 209 15.31 1.26 -6.85
N PRO A 210 15.31 2.24 -7.76
CA PRO A 210 14.37 2.26 -8.88
C PRO A 210 14.52 1.04 -9.78
N PHE A 211 13.40 0.43 -10.19
CA PHE A 211 13.41 -0.67 -11.16
C PHE A 211 14.01 -0.28 -12.52
N ASN A 212 13.88 0.99 -12.91
CA ASN A 212 14.52 1.52 -14.10
C ASN A 212 14.79 3.03 -13.97
N PRO A 213 15.69 3.60 -14.81
CA PRO A 213 16.11 5.00 -14.72
C PRO A 213 14.98 6.03 -14.95
N SER A 214 13.88 5.65 -15.59
CA SER A 214 12.72 6.52 -15.79
C SER A 214 11.77 6.57 -14.59
N ARG A 215 11.96 5.72 -13.59
CA ARG A 215 11.20 5.76 -12.34
C ARG A 215 11.96 6.60 -11.32
N HIS A 216 11.33 7.68 -10.87
CA HIS A 216 11.93 8.64 -9.96
C HIS A 216 11.17 8.64 -8.63
N PRO A 217 11.50 7.72 -7.69
CA PRO A 217 11.03 7.87 -6.32
C PRO A 217 11.62 9.15 -5.72
N VAL A 218 10.96 9.67 -4.70
CA VAL A 218 11.46 10.84 -3.96
C VAL A 218 12.89 10.60 -3.45
N PRO A 219 13.78 11.63 -3.44
CA PRO A 219 15.21 11.42 -3.19
C PRO A 219 15.56 10.71 -1.88
N PHE A 220 14.81 10.96 -0.80
CA PHE A 220 15.10 10.33 0.49
C PHE A 220 14.65 8.86 0.56
N ALA A 221 13.66 8.47 -0.25
CA ALA A 221 13.29 7.06 -0.41
C ALA A 221 14.27 6.30 -1.31
N ARG A 222 15.30 6.97 -1.86
CA ARG A 222 16.35 6.30 -2.64
C ARG A 222 17.48 5.89 -1.71
N HIS A 223 17.97 4.67 -1.92
CA HIS A 223 19.27 4.25 -1.40
C HIS A 223 20.29 4.36 -2.54
N ASP A 224 20.83 5.58 -2.75
CA ASP A 224 21.97 5.76 -3.64
C ASP A 224 23.24 5.34 -2.85
N THR A 225 23.82 4.18 -3.17
CA THR A 225 25.19 3.81 -2.75
C THR A 225 26.22 4.66 -3.49
#